data_AF-A0A7C4GUQ7-F1
#
_entry.id   AF-A0A7C4GUQ7-F1
#
_cell.length_a   1.000
_cell.length_b   1.000
_cell.length_c   1.000
_cell.angle_alpha   90.00
_cell.angle_beta   90.00
_cell.angle_gamma   90.00
#
_symmetry.space_group_name_H-M   'P 1'
#
loop_
_entity.id
_entity.type
_entity.pdbx_description
1 polymer ?
#
loop_
_entity_poly.entity_id
_entity_poly.type
_entity_poly.pdbx_seq_one_letter_code
_entity_poly.pdbx_strand_id
1 'polypeptide(L)'
;MKLPTRLNFLFKLGTVTVFFMISKTQTLEGVTSKVGEDEHIILWDLENCTLEQAKQTLADVQYKYRLGDIYITSDCEGSYRAWCFSRRPFKEYLKILLDTEHLDWNFFWWTVRRGQATLRTSNKQGRPPQKVVAYLKGYEPTEFPDKMVHVLYDTGLEKRGVVVKLGQVSKRV
;
A
#
# COMPACT_ATOMS: atom_id res chain seq x y z
N MET A 1 29.90 -11.19 10.60
CA MET A 1 29.45 -10.90 9.22
C MET A 1 27.93 -10.99 9.17
N LYS A 2 27.20 -9.89 9.00
CA LYS A 2 25.72 -9.94 8.85
C LYS A 2 25.41 -10.44 7.44
N LEU A 3 24.71 -11.56 7.31
CA LEU A 3 24.19 -12.03 6.02
C LEU A 3 23.21 -10.98 5.47
N PRO A 4 23.26 -10.66 4.16
CA PRO A 4 22.29 -9.77 3.55
C PRO A 4 20.88 -10.35 3.68
N THR A 5 19.93 -9.52 4.11
CA THR A 5 18.55 -9.92 4.41
C THR A 5 17.75 -10.31 3.16
N ARG A 6 18.22 -9.89 1.98
CA ARG A 6 17.71 -10.29 0.67
C ARG A 6 18.83 -10.57 -0.33
N LEU A 7 18.76 -11.75 -0.94
CA LEU A 7 19.64 -12.21 -2.01
C LEU A 7 18.81 -12.51 -3.26
N ASN A 8 19.24 -11.94 -4.38
CA ASN A 8 18.64 -12.19 -5.68
C ASN A 8 19.70 -12.89 -6.55
N PHE A 9 19.41 -14.10 -7.01
CA PHE A 9 20.28 -14.85 -7.90
C PHE A 9 19.72 -14.78 -9.31
N LEU A 10 20.56 -14.33 -10.24
CA LEU A 10 20.23 -14.25 -11.65
C LEU A 10 21.21 -15.13 -12.43
N PHE A 11 20.72 -16.24 -12.95
CA PHE A 11 21.49 -17.17 -13.77
C PHE A 11 21.13 -16.96 -15.23
N LYS A 12 22.11 -16.60 -16.06
CA LYS A 12 21.92 -16.50 -17.51
C LYS A 12 22.59 -17.67 -18.21
N LEU A 13 21.81 -18.44 -18.95
CA LEU A 13 22.25 -19.58 -19.75
C LEU A 13 21.81 -19.34 -21.20
N GLY A 14 22.68 -18.70 -21.99
CA GLY A 14 22.32 -18.26 -23.35
C GLY A 14 21.18 -17.24 -23.35
N THR A 15 20.03 -17.63 -23.92
CA THR A 15 18.80 -16.82 -23.97
C THR A 15 17.87 -17.04 -22.77
N VAL A 16 18.12 -18.06 -21.95
CA VAL A 16 17.31 -18.36 -20.76
C VAL A 16 17.88 -17.63 -19.56
N THR A 17 16.99 -17.00 -18.77
CA THR A 17 17.35 -16.38 -17.50
C THR A 17 16.51 -17.00 -16.40
N VAL A 18 17.16 -17.57 -15.39
CA VAL A 18 16.51 -18.12 -14.20
C VAL A 18 16.76 -17.17 -13.03
N PHE A 19 15.69 -16.82 -12.32
CA PHE A 19 15.72 -15.92 -11.18
C PHE A 19 15.21 -16.62 -9.91
N PHE A 20 16.00 -16.55 -8.84
CA PHE A 20 15.58 -16.98 -7.51
C PHE A 20 15.82 -15.85 -6.50
N MET A 21 14.89 -15.67 -5.57
CA MET A 21 15.00 -14.71 -4.48
C MET A 21 14.91 -15.43 -3.14
N ILE A 22 15.86 -15.13 -2.26
CA ILE A 22 15.80 -15.50 -0.85
C ILE A 22 15.71 -14.20 -0.06
N SER A 23 14.68 -14.06 0.78
CA SER A 23 14.47 -12.86 1.59
C SER A 23 13.96 -13.24 2.96
N LYS A 24 14.43 -12.55 4.00
CA LYS A 24 13.73 -12.53 5.29
C LYS A 24 12.43 -11.77 5.12
N THR A 25 11.34 -12.36 5.57
CA THR A 25 9.99 -11.79 5.49
C THR A 25 9.43 -11.55 6.89
N GLN A 26 8.36 -10.78 6.94
CA GLN A 26 7.44 -10.69 8.08
C GLN A 26 6.02 -10.84 7.55
N THR A 27 5.16 -11.49 8.34
CA THR A 27 3.73 -11.54 8.07
C THR A 27 3.09 -10.28 8.63
N LEU A 28 2.25 -9.64 7.83
CA LEU A 28 1.49 -8.44 8.19
C LEU A 28 0.00 -8.71 8.08
N GLU A 29 -0.76 -7.95 8.86
CA GLU A 29 -2.21 -7.94 8.84
C GLU A 29 -2.68 -6.67 8.14
N GLY A 30 -3.73 -6.80 7.34
CA GLY A 30 -4.39 -5.69 6.71
C GLY A 30 -5.89 -5.89 6.62
N VAL A 31 -6.58 -4.82 6.28
CA VAL A 31 -8.02 -4.77 6.02
C VAL A 31 -8.24 -4.41 4.56
N THR A 32 -9.20 -5.08 3.91
CA THR A 32 -9.54 -4.78 2.51
C THR A 32 -10.61 -3.71 2.39
N SER A 33 -10.64 -3.00 1.27
CA SER A 33 -11.71 -2.03 1.01
C SER A 33 -13.07 -2.64 0.69
N LYS A 34 -13.14 -3.91 0.29
CA LYS A 34 -14.37 -4.54 -0.19
C LYS A 34 -15.35 -4.81 0.95
N VAL A 35 -16.58 -4.29 0.85
CA VAL A 35 -17.65 -4.44 1.85
C VAL A 35 -18.95 -5.02 1.28
N GLY A 36 -19.06 -5.11 -0.05
CA GLY A 36 -20.16 -5.77 -0.76
C GLY A 36 -19.66 -6.42 -2.06
N GLU A 37 -20.56 -6.76 -2.98
CA GLU A 37 -20.16 -7.37 -4.27
C GLU A 37 -19.34 -6.42 -5.15
N ASP A 38 -19.78 -5.16 -5.26
CA ASP A 38 -19.13 -4.07 -6.01
C ASP A 38 -18.92 -2.80 -5.14
N GLU A 39 -19.17 -2.89 -3.83
CA GLU A 39 -19.04 -1.75 -2.91
C GLU A 39 -17.73 -1.78 -2.14
N HIS A 40 -17.09 -0.60 -2.08
CA HIS A 40 -15.83 -0.38 -1.40
C HIS A 40 -15.89 0.80 -0.45
N ILE A 41 -15.29 0.66 0.73
CA ILE A 41 -14.86 1.81 1.54
C ILE A 41 -13.57 2.40 0.97
N ILE A 42 -13.31 3.66 1.25
CA ILE A 42 -12.19 4.36 0.64
C ILE A 42 -10.99 4.30 1.57
N LEU A 43 -9.94 3.62 1.11
CA LEU A 43 -8.67 3.48 1.80
C LEU A 43 -7.56 4.14 0.95
N TRP A 44 -6.63 4.84 1.60
CA TRP A 44 -5.45 5.42 0.94
C TRP A 44 -4.16 5.03 1.65
N ASP A 45 -3.11 4.75 0.89
CA ASP A 45 -1.71 4.73 1.35
C ASP A 45 -0.97 5.84 0.61
N LEU A 46 -0.54 6.87 1.36
CA LEU A 46 0.16 8.04 0.85
C LEU A 46 1.64 7.95 1.23
N GLU A 47 2.52 8.34 0.30
CA GLU A 47 3.97 8.35 0.51
C GLU A 47 4.63 9.63 -0.02
N ASN A 48 5.78 9.98 0.57
CA ASN A 48 6.61 11.11 0.16
C ASN A 48 5.92 12.49 0.27
N CYS A 49 5.14 12.68 1.33
CA CYS A 49 4.47 13.95 1.64
C CYS A 49 4.56 14.30 3.12
N THR A 50 4.35 15.56 3.49
CA THR A 50 4.16 15.97 4.90
C THR A 50 2.73 15.69 5.36
N LEU A 51 2.48 15.75 6.68
CA LEU A 51 1.12 15.59 7.21
C LEU A 51 0.17 16.67 6.66
N GLU A 52 0.64 17.91 6.50
CA GLU A 52 -0.19 18.99 5.96
C GLU A 52 -0.51 18.77 4.48
N GLN A 53 0.44 18.28 3.68
CA GLN A 53 0.17 17.88 2.29
C GLN A 53 -0.83 16.72 2.23
N ALA A 54 -0.68 15.71 3.09
CA ALA A 54 -1.64 14.61 3.19
C ALA A 54 -3.04 15.10 3.56
N LYS A 55 -3.17 16.02 4.53
CA LYS A 55 -4.45 16.62 4.92
C LYS A 55 -5.07 17.40 3.76
N GLN A 56 -4.28 18.24 3.08
CA GLN A 56 -4.75 19.07 1.98
C GLN A 56 -5.26 18.21 0.82
N THR A 57 -4.46 17.24 0.35
CA THR A 57 -4.87 16.40 -0.78
C THR A 57 -6.11 15.57 -0.44
N LEU A 58 -6.21 15.04 0.79
CA LEU A 58 -7.38 14.32 1.26
C LEU A 58 -8.61 15.23 1.37
N ALA A 59 -8.45 16.46 1.83
CA ALA A 59 -9.53 17.45 1.89
C ALA A 59 -10.04 17.83 0.49
N ASP A 60 -9.15 17.98 -0.49
CA ASP A 60 -9.52 18.32 -1.86
C ASP A 60 -10.36 17.21 -2.51
N VAL A 61 -9.94 15.94 -2.38
CA VAL A 61 -10.74 14.81 -2.88
C VAL A 61 -12.00 14.59 -2.05
N GLN A 62 -11.96 14.80 -0.73
CA GLN A 62 -13.13 14.73 0.15
C GLN A 62 -14.20 15.74 -0.29
N TYR A 63 -13.81 16.97 -0.61
CA TYR A 63 -14.70 18.00 -1.12
C TYR A 63 -15.25 17.63 -2.51
N LYS A 64 -14.38 17.23 -3.44
CA LYS A 64 -14.75 16.89 -4.82
C LYS A 64 -15.77 15.76 -4.91
N TYR A 65 -15.64 14.75 -4.04
CA TYR A 65 -16.47 13.54 -4.04
C TYR A 65 -17.51 13.49 -2.92
N ARG A 66 -17.63 14.58 -2.12
CA ARG A 66 -18.52 14.67 -0.96
C ARG A 66 -18.37 13.51 0.02
N LEU A 67 -17.14 13.16 0.33
CA LEU A 67 -16.84 12.00 1.18
C LEU A 67 -17.12 12.29 2.67
N GLY A 68 -17.30 11.22 3.43
CA GLY A 68 -17.52 11.22 4.87
C GLY A 68 -16.24 11.54 5.64
N ASP A 69 -16.26 11.29 6.95
CA ASP A 69 -15.09 11.59 7.79
C ASP A 69 -13.85 10.82 7.32
N ILE A 70 -12.68 11.46 7.40
CA ILE A 70 -11.39 10.85 7.08
C ILE A 70 -10.53 10.77 8.34
N TYR A 71 -10.10 9.57 8.69
CA TYR A 71 -9.15 9.30 9.77
C TYR A 71 -7.78 9.03 9.18
N ILE A 72 -6.79 9.86 9.53
CA ILE A 72 -5.42 9.74 9.04
C ILE A 72 -4.56 9.10 10.11
N THR A 73 -3.87 8.04 9.75
CA THR A 73 -3.00 7.27 10.64
C THR A 73 -1.58 7.22 10.10
N SER A 74 -0.60 7.10 11.00
CA SER A 74 0.81 6.99 10.62
C SER A 74 1.62 6.23 11.67
N ASP A 75 2.63 5.50 11.19
CA ASP A 75 3.69 4.86 11.97
C ASP A 75 5.07 5.52 11.72
N CYS A 76 5.16 6.47 10.79
CA CYS A 76 6.40 7.10 10.36
C CYS A 76 6.10 8.35 9.52
N GLU A 77 6.83 9.44 9.76
CA GLU A 77 6.74 10.65 8.94
C GLU A 77 6.99 10.35 7.45
N GLY A 78 6.24 11.01 6.56
CA GLY A 78 6.32 10.74 5.13
C GLY A 78 5.48 9.55 4.65
N SER A 79 4.79 8.83 5.54
CA SER A 79 3.91 7.71 5.19
C SER A 79 2.61 7.78 5.99
N TYR A 80 1.50 7.96 5.28
CA TYR A 80 0.18 8.16 5.89
C TYR A 80 -0.83 7.19 5.31
N ARG A 81 -1.76 6.75 6.15
CA ARG A 81 -2.81 5.80 5.82
C ARG A 81 -4.13 6.41 6.20
N ALA A 82 -5.03 6.59 5.25
CA ALA A 82 -6.31 7.24 5.50
C ALA A 82 -7.47 6.28 5.33
N TRP A 83 -8.48 6.45 6.18
CA TRP A 83 -9.71 5.66 6.22
C TRP A 83 -10.90 6.59 6.06
N CYS A 84 -11.75 6.30 5.08
CA CYS A 84 -13.05 6.91 4.92
C CYS A 84 -14.10 5.81 4.65
N PHE A 85 -15.14 5.80 5.46
CA PHE A 85 -16.15 4.74 5.42
C PHE A 85 -17.29 5.01 4.43
N SER A 86 -17.18 6.09 3.65
CA SER A 86 -17.98 6.29 2.45
C SER A 86 -17.92 5.06 1.54
N ARG A 87 -19.08 4.50 1.21
CA ARG A 87 -19.19 3.38 0.28
C ARG A 87 -19.31 3.91 -1.14
N ARG A 88 -18.49 3.39 -2.05
CA ARG A 88 -18.51 3.73 -3.47
C ARG A 88 -18.35 2.48 -4.34
N PRO A 89 -18.95 2.45 -5.55
CA PRO A 89 -18.66 1.43 -6.54
C PRO A 89 -17.16 1.38 -6.86
N PHE A 90 -16.63 0.21 -7.20
CA PHE A 90 -15.17 0.05 -7.41
C PHE A 90 -14.59 1.04 -8.43
N LYS A 91 -15.34 1.31 -9.50
CA LYS A 91 -14.93 2.28 -10.54
C LYS A 91 -14.79 3.70 -10.00
N GLU A 92 -15.69 4.14 -9.14
CA GLU A 92 -15.61 5.47 -8.51
C GLU A 92 -14.49 5.51 -7.46
N TYR A 93 -14.32 4.43 -6.69
CA TYR A 93 -13.20 4.28 -5.77
C TYR A 93 -11.85 4.46 -6.49
N LEU A 94 -11.65 3.80 -7.63
CA LEU A 94 -10.44 3.97 -8.44
C LEU A 94 -10.24 5.41 -8.95
N LYS A 95 -11.33 6.10 -9.32
CA LYS A 95 -11.27 7.50 -9.76
C LYS A 95 -10.83 8.42 -8.62
N ILE A 96 -11.35 8.19 -7.41
CA ILE A 96 -10.95 8.92 -6.20
C ILE A 96 -9.45 8.74 -5.94
N LEU A 97 -8.95 7.50 -6.04
CA LEU A 97 -7.52 7.22 -5.90
C LEU A 97 -6.70 7.97 -6.96
N LEU A 98 -7.09 7.91 -8.23
CA LEU A 98 -6.37 8.60 -9.32
C LEU A 98 -6.32 10.12 -9.16
N ASP A 99 -7.34 10.71 -8.54
CA ASP A 99 -7.40 12.14 -8.24
C ASP A 99 -6.66 12.53 -6.95
N THR A 100 -6.14 11.56 -6.18
CA THR A 100 -5.44 11.82 -4.93
C THR A 100 -3.94 12.03 -5.18
N GLU A 101 -3.42 13.21 -4.85
CA GLU A 101 -1.98 13.46 -4.93
C GLU A 101 -1.22 12.66 -3.84
N HIS A 102 0.06 12.38 -4.07
CA HIS A 102 0.92 11.60 -3.17
C HIS A 102 0.49 10.14 -2.89
N LEU A 103 -0.45 9.60 -3.67
CA LEU A 103 -0.81 8.18 -3.59
C LEU A 103 0.39 7.28 -3.89
N ASP A 104 0.61 6.24 -3.08
CA ASP A 104 1.57 5.18 -3.42
C ASP A 104 1.06 4.45 -4.67
N TRP A 105 1.76 4.61 -5.78
CA TRP A 105 1.39 3.96 -7.03
C TRP A 105 1.42 2.43 -6.93
N ASN A 106 2.24 1.83 -6.06
CA ASN A 106 2.17 0.39 -5.83
C ASN A 106 0.84 0.01 -5.18
N PHE A 107 0.36 0.79 -4.22
CA PHE A 107 -0.94 0.59 -3.61
C PHE A 107 -2.05 0.67 -4.66
N PHE A 108 -2.01 1.66 -5.56
CA PHE A 108 -2.96 1.76 -6.67
C PHE A 108 -2.90 0.55 -7.60
N TRP A 109 -1.71 0.17 -8.08
CA TRP A 109 -1.53 -0.97 -8.99
C TRP A 109 -2.02 -2.27 -8.39
N TRP A 110 -1.72 -2.53 -7.12
CA TRP A 110 -2.22 -3.71 -6.42
C TRP A 110 -3.73 -3.67 -6.22
N THR A 111 -4.30 -2.49 -5.97
CA THR A 111 -5.75 -2.28 -5.86
C THR A 111 -6.46 -2.67 -7.15
N VAL A 112 -6.00 -2.13 -8.29
CA VAL A 112 -6.52 -2.47 -9.62
C VAL A 112 -6.39 -3.96 -9.90
N ARG A 113 -5.19 -4.52 -9.68
CA ARG A 113 -4.90 -5.93 -9.99
C ARG A 113 -5.73 -6.91 -9.17
N ARG A 114 -6.05 -6.57 -7.91
CA ARG A 114 -6.78 -7.46 -6.99
C ARG A 114 -8.29 -7.19 -6.98
N GLY A 115 -8.76 -6.13 -7.61
CA GLY A 115 -10.16 -5.69 -7.53
C GLY A 115 -10.55 -5.17 -6.13
N GLN A 116 -9.57 -4.88 -5.27
CA GLN A 116 -9.78 -4.34 -3.92
C GLN A 116 -8.47 -3.78 -3.38
N ALA A 117 -8.54 -2.75 -2.55
CA ALA A 117 -7.40 -2.25 -1.81
C ALA A 117 -7.16 -3.08 -0.55
N THR A 118 -5.96 -2.99 -0.01
CA THR A 118 -5.61 -3.57 1.29
C THR A 118 -4.75 -2.57 2.03
N LEU A 119 -5.23 -2.10 3.18
CA LEU A 119 -4.48 -1.21 4.05
C LEU A 119 -3.95 -1.99 5.24
N ARG A 120 -2.67 -1.81 5.54
CA ARG A 120 -2.02 -2.46 6.66
C ARG A 120 -2.55 -1.91 7.99
N THR A 121 -2.84 -2.79 8.93
CA THR A 121 -3.22 -2.46 10.31
C THR A 121 -2.15 -2.87 11.32
N SER A 122 -1.37 -3.92 11.03
CA SER A 122 -0.26 -4.32 11.89
C SER A 122 0.98 -3.46 11.69
N ASN A 123 1.88 -3.45 12.69
CA ASN A 123 3.12 -2.68 12.62
C ASN A 123 4.23 -3.49 11.93
N LYS A 124 5.05 -2.81 11.13
CA LYS A 124 6.29 -3.42 10.64
C LYS A 124 7.27 -3.59 11.81
N GLN A 125 8.06 -4.65 11.76
CA GLN A 125 9.12 -4.89 12.73
C GLN A 125 10.04 -3.67 12.86
N GLY A 126 10.27 -3.22 14.09
CA GLY A 126 11.13 -2.08 14.39
C GLY A 126 10.52 -0.70 14.14
N ARG A 127 9.22 -0.61 13.83
CA ARG A 127 8.50 0.67 13.74
C ARG A 127 7.63 0.93 14.97
N PRO A 128 7.38 2.21 15.33
CA PRO A 128 6.44 2.53 16.39
C PRO A 128 5.02 2.13 15.98
N PRO A 129 4.10 2.00 16.95
CA PRO A 129 2.71 1.71 16.66
C PRO A 129 2.08 2.78 15.77
N GLN A 130 1.30 2.33 14.79
CA GLN A 130 0.45 3.18 13.98
C GLN A 130 -0.58 3.89 14.87
N LYS A 131 -0.70 5.21 14.74
CA LYS A 131 -1.61 6.04 15.54
C LYS A 131 -2.42 6.95 14.63
N VAL A 132 -3.60 7.37 15.08
CA VAL A 132 -4.34 8.47 14.44
C VAL A 132 -3.56 9.76 14.69
N VAL A 133 -3.24 10.47 13.62
CA VAL A 133 -2.46 11.72 13.63
C VAL A 133 -3.27 12.93 13.17
N ALA A 134 -4.36 12.71 12.44
CA ALA A 134 -5.28 13.77 12.04
C ALA A 134 -6.68 13.21 11.74
N TYR A 135 -7.65 14.11 11.74
CA TYR A 135 -9.06 13.83 11.44
C TYR A 135 -9.60 14.97 10.57
N LEU A 136 -10.32 14.63 9.50
CA LEU A 136 -11.02 15.59 8.65
C LEU A 136 -12.53 15.31 8.70
N LYS A 137 -13.31 16.32 9.10
CA LYS A 137 -14.77 16.20 9.16
C LYS A 137 -15.35 16.13 7.75
N GLY A 138 -16.20 15.14 7.50
CA GLY A 138 -16.80 14.88 6.20
C GLY A 138 -18.09 15.64 5.91
N TYR A 139 -18.61 15.38 4.71
CA TYR A 139 -19.84 15.95 4.17
C TYR A 139 -21.04 15.01 4.22
N GLU A 140 -20.80 13.71 4.41
CA GLU A 140 -21.84 12.69 4.60
C GLU A 140 -21.67 11.98 5.96
N PRO A 141 -22.75 11.41 6.52
CA PRO A 141 -22.66 10.59 7.73
C PRO A 141 -21.72 9.41 7.55
N THR A 142 -20.87 9.17 8.55
CA THR A 142 -19.95 8.03 8.56
C THR A 142 -20.70 6.78 9.03
N GLU A 143 -20.88 5.81 8.14
CA GLU A 143 -21.45 4.50 8.48
C GLU A 143 -20.36 3.42 8.45
N PHE A 144 -20.04 2.88 9.62
CA PHE A 144 -19.08 1.79 9.72
C PHE A 144 -19.68 0.50 9.15
N PRO A 145 -18.96 -0.24 8.30
CA PRO A 145 -19.42 -1.55 7.84
C PRO A 145 -19.47 -2.54 9.01
N ASP A 146 -20.49 -3.39 9.05
CA ASP A 146 -20.66 -4.43 10.09
C ASP A 146 -19.49 -5.42 10.12
N LYS A 147 -18.87 -5.65 8.96
CA LYS A 147 -17.75 -6.56 8.79
C LYS A 147 -16.72 -5.97 7.85
N MET A 148 -15.46 -6.13 8.22
CA MET A 148 -14.31 -5.83 7.38
C MET A 148 -13.55 -7.14 7.12
N VAL A 149 -13.07 -7.32 5.90
CA VAL A 149 -12.28 -8.51 5.55
C VAL A 149 -10.83 -8.28 5.95
N HIS A 150 -10.32 -9.15 6.81
CA HIS A 150 -8.93 -9.17 7.24
C HIS A 150 -8.11 -10.09 6.34
N VAL A 151 -6.89 -9.68 6.03
CA VAL A 151 -5.95 -10.48 5.22
C VAL A 151 -4.59 -10.52 5.87
N LEU A 152 -3.97 -11.69 5.81
CA LEU A 152 -2.56 -11.90 6.17
C LEU A 152 -1.73 -11.94 4.90
N TYR A 153 -0.61 -11.23 4.88
CA TYR A 153 0.30 -11.25 3.74
C TYR A 153 1.76 -11.06 4.18
N ASP A 154 2.66 -11.71 3.47
CA ASP A 154 4.09 -11.58 3.73
C ASP A 154 4.69 -10.40 2.98
N THR A 155 5.59 -9.69 3.64
CA THR A 155 6.43 -8.66 3.02
C THR A 155 7.89 -8.90 3.37
N GLY A 156 8.79 -8.65 2.42
CA GLY A 156 10.23 -8.66 2.67
C GLY A 156 10.60 -7.54 3.65
N LEU A 157 11.46 -7.86 4.63
CA LEU A 157 12.00 -6.86 5.56
C LEU A 157 12.85 -5.81 4.84
N GLU A 158 13.50 -6.21 3.74
CA GLU A 158 14.27 -5.31 2.88
C GLU A 158 13.71 -5.30 1.45
N LYS A 159 13.46 -4.08 0.92
CA LYS A 159 13.04 -3.89 -0.47
C LYS A 159 14.20 -4.07 -1.46
N ARG A 160 15.44 -3.82 -1.03
CA ARG A 160 16.66 -3.96 -1.83
C ARG A 160 17.46 -5.15 -1.33
N GLY A 161 18.12 -5.85 -2.24
CA GLY A 161 18.98 -6.99 -1.90
C GLY A 161 20.20 -7.02 -2.80
N VAL A 162 21.18 -7.84 -2.42
CA VAL A 162 22.37 -8.04 -3.25
C VAL A 162 21.97 -8.92 -4.43
N VAL A 163 22.36 -8.51 -5.64
CA VAL A 163 22.16 -9.28 -6.86
C VAL A 163 23.45 -10.01 -7.19
N VAL A 164 23.40 -11.34 -7.20
CA VAL A 164 24.50 -12.19 -7.66
C VAL A 164 24.17 -12.64 -9.07
N LYS A 165 24.93 -12.15 -10.05
CA LYS A 165 24.82 -12.56 -11.46
C LYS A 165 25.81 -13.69 -11.73
N LEU A 166 25.31 -14.81 -12.25
CA LEU A 166 26.12 -15.98 -12.58
C LEU A 166 25.90 -16.36 -14.06
N GLY A 167 26.98 -16.72 -14.76
CA GLY A 167 26.90 -17.22 -16.14
C GLY A 167 27.06 -16.19 -17.27
N GLN A 168 27.88 -15.13 -17.12
CA GLN A 168 28.33 -14.38 -18.29
C GLN A 168 29.34 -15.21 -19.10
N VAL A 169 28.85 -16.05 -20.01
CA VAL A 169 29.70 -16.61 -21.06
C VAL A 169 29.98 -15.48 -22.04
N SER A 170 31.14 -14.84 -21.91
CA SER A 170 31.63 -13.91 -22.93
C SER A 170 31.85 -14.72 -24.21
N LYS A 171 31.09 -14.39 -25.27
CA LYS A 171 31.54 -14.75 -26.61
C LYS A 171 32.78 -13.90 -26.89
N ARG A 172 33.97 -14.48 -26.75
CA ARG A 172 35.13 -14.01 -27.50
C ARG A 172 34.81 -14.28 -28.97
N VAL A 173 34.64 -13.22 -29.75
CA VAL A 173 34.81 -13.24 -31.20
C VAL A 173 36.20 -12.71 -31.47
#